data_AF-A0AAE3MWH7-F1
#
_entry.id   AF-A0AAE3MWH7-F1
#
_cell.length_a   1.000
_cell.length_b   1.000
_cell.length_c   1.000
_cell.angle_alpha   90.00
_cell.angle_beta   90.00
_cell.angle_gamma   90.00
#
_symmetry.space_group_name_H-M   'P 1'
#
loop_
_entity.id
_entity.type
_entity.pdbx_description
1 polymer ?
#
loop_
_entity_poly.entity_id
_entity_poly.type
_entity_poly.pdbx_seq_one_letter_code
_entity_poly.pdbx_strand_id
1 'polypeptide(L)'
;MSDNVFIGAPSLSGFLDRLGLPPASRDRVIAIDRELAEKVEGGDPDECAELILEAVDLLADVNPAGFEWSGWDDDDDPGDPGDFDLDGMERGEE
;
A
#
# COMPACT_ATOMS: atom_id res chain seq x y z
N MET A 1 7.04 -0.06 -26.23
CA MET A 1 6.71 -1.50 -26.24
C MET A 1 7.78 -2.24 -25.46
N SER A 2 7.56 -2.40 -24.16
CA SER A 2 8.27 -3.36 -23.32
C SER A 2 7.29 -3.81 -22.23
N ASP A 3 6.34 -4.65 -22.62
CA ASP A 3 5.56 -5.48 -21.70
C ASP A 3 6.49 -6.57 -21.15
N ASN A 4 7.19 -6.27 -20.06
CA ASN A 4 7.82 -7.31 -19.23
C ASN A 4 6.74 -7.95 -18.37
N VAL A 5 5.83 -8.72 -18.99
CA VAL A 5 4.97 -9.65 -18.27
C VAL A 5 5.88 -10.78 -17.75
N PHE A 6 6.31 -10.65 -16.50
CA PHE A 6 7.03 -11.70 -15.78
C PHE A 6 6.12 -12.92 -15.61
N ILE A 7 6.37 -13.99 -16.39
CA ILE A 7 5.65 -15.28 -16.36
C ILE A 7 6.07 -16.11 -15.12
N GLY A 8 6.04 -15.48 -13.96
CA GLY A 8 6.50 -16.05 -12.68
C GLY A 8 6.30 -15.15 -11.46
N ALA A 9 5.85 -13.91 -11.65
CA ALA A 9 5.35 -13.11 -10.54
C ALA A 9 3.95 -13.65 -10.15
N PRO A 10 3.67 -13.92 -8.87
CA PRO A 10 2.30 -14.22 -8.45
C PRO A 10 1.43 -13.03 -8.88
N SER A 11 0.44 -13.26 -9.75
CA SER A 11 -0.49 -12.22 -10.13
C SER A 11 -1.19 -11.70 -8.87
N LEU A 12 -1.52 -10.40 -8.83
CA LEU A 12 -2.26 -9.82 -7.72
C LEU A 12 -3.52 -10.64 -7.42
N SER A 13 -4.25 -11.07 -8.45
CA SER A 13 -5.38 -11.98 -8.32
C SER A 13 -5.04 -13.29 -7.61
N GLY A 14 -3.97 -13.98 -8.00
CA GLY A 14 -3.55 -15.25 -7.40
C GLY A 14 -3.06 -15.09 -5.97
N PHE A 15 -2.47 -13.95 -5.63
CA PHE A 15 -2.12 -13.59 -4.26
C PHE A 15 -3.38 -13.38 -3.41
N LEU A 16 -4.34 -12.59 -3.88
CA LEU A 16 -5.59 -12.32 -3.18
C LEU A 16 -6.46 -13.58 -3.01
N ASP A 17 -6.49 -14.47 -4.00
CA ASP A 17 -7.11 -15.81 -3.88
C ASP A 17 -6.45 -16.64 -2.77
N ARG A 18 -5.13 -16.56 -2.64
CA ARG A 18 -4.39 -17.29 -1.60
C ARG A 18 -4.64 -16.73 -0.20
N LEU A 19 -4.85 -15.42 -0.09
CA LEU A 19 -5.27 -14.80 1.17
C LEU A 19 -6.70 -15.21 1.56
N GLY A 20 -7.49 -15.72 0.61
CA GLY A 20 -8.86 -16.16 0.85
C GLY A 20 -9.89 -15.03 0.75
N LEU A 21 -9.58 -13.97 -0.01
CA LEU A 21 -10.51 -12.86 -0.20
C LEU A 21 -11.80 -13.34 -0.90
N PRO A 22 -12.97 -12.83 -0.49
CA PRO A 22 -14.17 -12.95 -1.29
C PRO A 22 -13.95 -12.40 -2.71
N PRO A 23 -14.57 -13.00 -3.74
CA PRO A 23 -14.37 -12.59 -5.13
C PRO A 23 -14.70 -11.10 -5.35
N ALA A 24 -15.74 -10.58 -4.70
CA ALA A 24 -16.11 -9.17 -4.78
C ALA A 24 -15.01 -8.23 -4.25
N SER A 25 -14.43 -8.54 -3.08
CA SER A 25 -13.33 -7.75 -2.49
C SER A 25 -12.07 -7.84 -3.36
N ARG A 26 -11.76 -9.04 -3.87
CA ARG A 26 -10.63 -9.25 -4.80
C ARG A 26 -10.78 -8.41 -6.07
N ASP A 27 -11.95 -8.44 -6.70
CA ASP A 27 -12.21 -7.67 -7.93
C ASP A 27 -12.11 -6.16 -7.68
N ARG A 28 -12.51 -5.70 -6.48
CA ARG A 28 -12.37 -4.28 -6.09
C ARG A 28 -10.91 -3.88 -5.87
N VAL A 29 -10.11 -4.69 -5.19
CA VAL A 29 -8.67 -4.43 -5.01
C VAL A 29 -7.94 -4.40 -6.36
N ILE A 30 -8.29 -5.28 -7.31
CA ILE A 30 -7.73 -5.25 -8.67
C ILE A 30 -8.12 -3.97 -9.42
N ALA A 31 -9.36 -3.50 -9.25
CA ALA A 31 -9.80 -2.24 -9.84
C ALA A 31 -9.03 -1.04 -9.26
N ILE A 32 -8.81 -1.04 -7.94
CA ILE A 32 -8.02 -0.01 -7.25
C ILE A 32 -6.56 -0.02 -7.74
N ASP A 33 -5.91 -1.18 -7.84
CA ASP A 33 -4.54 -1.31 -8.37
C ASP A 33 -4.41 -0.70 -9.77
N ARG A 34 -5.40 -0.95 -10.64
CA ARG A 34 -5.43 -0.36 -11.97
C ARG A 34 -5.63 1.15 -11.95
N GLU A 35 -6.52 1.66 -11.12
CA GLU A 35 -6.76 3.10 -10.98
C GLU A 35 -5.53 3.81 -10.42
N LEU A 36 -4.87 3.22 -9.42
CA LEU A 36 -3.60 3.72 -8.89
C LEU A 36 -2.50 3.71 -9.95
N ALA A 37 -2.39 2.66 -10.75
CA ALA A 37 -1.41 2.60 -11.84
C ALA A 37 -1.63 3.70 -12.89
N GLU A 38 -2.88 4.14 -13.10
CA GLU A 38 -3.20 5.25 -13.99
C GLU A 38 -2.92 6.62 -13.34
N LYS A 39 -3.08 6.74 -12.01
CA LYS A 39 -2.89 7.99 -11.25
C LYS A 39 -1.48 8.19 -10.72
N VAL A 40 -0.65 7.15 -10.61
CA VAL A 40 0.68 7.25 -9.95
C VAL A 40 1.62 8.23 -10.66
N GLU A 41 1.46 8.41 -11.98
CA GLU A 41 2.21 9.41 -12.75
C GLU A 41 1.47 10.75 -12.80
N GLY A 42 1.49 11.48 -11.67
CA GLY A 42 1.03 12.87 -11.60
C GLY A 42 -0.44 13.08 -11.21
N GLY A 43 -1.10 12.05 -10.69
CA GLY A 43 -2.40 12.16 -10.04
C GLY A 43 -2.32 12.86 -8.68
N ASP A 44 -3.50 13.16 -8.15
CA ASP A 44 -3.64 13.77 -6.84
C ASP A 44 -3.25 12.79 -5.72
N PRO A 45 -2.36 13.19 -4.78
CA PRO A 45 -1.88 12.30 -3.73
C PRO A 45 -2.97 11.92 -2.72
N ASP A 46 -3.93 12.82 -2.45
CA ASP A 46 -5.03 12.55 -1.52
C ASP A 46 -5.99 11.53 -2.14
N GLU A 47 -6.31 11.66 -3.43
CA GLU A 47 -7.10 10.64 -4.15
C GLU A 47 -6.41 9.27 -4.19
N CYS A 48 -5.08 9.24 -4.35
CA CYS A 48 -4.32 7.99 -4.27
C CYS A 48 -4.36 7.39 -2.86
N ALA A 49 -4.26 8.23 -1.83
CA ALA A 49 -4.35 7.78 -0.44
C ALA A 49 -5.72 7.18 -0.12
N GLU A 50 -6.82 7.80 -0.56
CA GLU A 50 -8.17 7.27 -0.38
C GLU A 50 -8.33 5.86 -1.00
N LEU A 51 -7.81 5.67 -2.21
CA LEU A 51 -7.82 4.37 -2.90
C LEU A 51 -7.01 3.31 -2.14
N ILE A 52 -5.84 3.67 -1.62
CA ILE A 52 -5.00 2.77 -0.83
C ILE A 52 -5.71 2.38 0.47
N LEU A 53 -6.33 3.34 1.16
CA LEU A 53 -7.07 3.08 2.40
C LEU A 53 -8.26 2.14 2.15
N GLU A 54 -8.99 2.30 1.04
CA GLU A 54 -10.06 1.38 0.65
C GLU A 54 -9.52 -0.05 0.42
N ALA A 55 -8.39 -0.18 -0.27
CA ALA A 55 -7.77 -1.50 -0.49
C ALA A 55 -7.32 -2.15 0.83
N VAL A 56 -6.79 -1.37 1.78
CA VAL A 56 -6.41 -1.85 3.11
C VAL A 56 -7.62 -2.33 3.89
N ASP A 57 -8.73 -1.59 3.89
CA ASP A 57 -9.97 -2.00 4.58
C ASP A 57 -10.50 -3.35 4.04
N LEU A 58 -10.48 -3.53 2.72
CA LEU A 58 -10.86 -4.79 2.07
C LEU A 58 -9.94 -5.97 2.41
N LEU A 59 -8.68 -5.69 2.78
CA LEU A 59 -7.68 -6.69 3.17
C LEU A 59 -7.70 -6.97 4.67
N ALA A 60 -8.05 -5.98 5.50
CA ALA A 60 -8.07 -6.07 6.96
C ALA A 60 -9.08 -7.10 7.48
N ASP A 61 -10.18 -7.29 6.75
CA ASP A 61 -11.18 -8.34 7.04
C ASP A 61 -10.66 -9.77 6.79
N VAL A 62 -9.44 -9.91 6.25
CA VAL A 62 -8.85 -11.20 5.91
C VAL A 62 -7.84 -11.60 6.97
N ASN A 63 -8.06 -12.76 7.59
CA ASN A 63 -7.08 -13.38 8.48
C ASN A 63 -6.56 -14.70 7.86
N PRO A 64 -5.62 -14.63 6.90
CA PRO A 64 -5.07 -15.82 6.28
C PRO A 64 -4.32 -16.66 7.32
N ALA A 65 -4.52 -17.97 7.31
CA ALA A 65 -3.77 -18.87 8.17
C ALA A 65 -2.26 -18.73 7.94
N GLY A 66 -1.54 -18.22 8.93
CA GLY A 66 -0.09 -18.03 8.89
C GLY A 66 0.38 -16.63 8.45
N PHE A 67 -0.53 -15.66 8.29
CA PHE A 67 -0.16 -14.25 8.10
C PHE A 67 -0.32 -13.50 9.42
N GLU A 68 0.77 -12.89 9.91
CA GLU A 68 0.80 -12.20 11.20
C GLU A 68 0.59 -10.68 10.97
N TRP A 69 -0.65 -10.21 11.16
CA TRP A 69 -0.98 -8.78 11.07
C TRP A 69 -0.50 -7.97 12.28
N SER A 70 -0.08 -8.63 13.37
CA SER A 70 0.32 -8.03 14.65
C SER A 70 1.49 -7.02 14.57
N GLY A 71 2.28 -7.04 13.50
CA GLY A 71 3.33 -6.02 13.25
C GLY A 71 2.83 -4.76 12.54
N TRP A 72 1.54 -4.71 12.21
CA TRP A 72 0.84 -3.61 11.54
C TRP A 72 -0.22 -2.97 12.43
N ASP A 73 -0.54 -3.61 13.58
CA ASP A 73 -1.31 -2.97 14.64
C ASP A 73 -0.48 -1.81 15.18
N ASP A 74 -0.93 -0.60 14.87
CA ASP A 74 -0.34 0.68 15.24
C ASP A 74 -0.47 0.93 16.77
N ASP A 75 0.21 0.10 17.57
CA ASP A 75 0.54 0.41 18.97
C ASP A 75 1.79 1.32 19.06
N ASP A 76 2.30 1.75 17.91
CA ASP A 76 3.15 2.94 17.81
C ASP A 76 2.22 4.17 17.82
N ASP A 77 1.79 4.59 19.02
CA ASP A 77 1.48 6.00 19.25
C ASP A 77 2.62 6.81 18.59
N PRO A 78 2.37 7.60 17.53
CA PRO A 78 3.42 8.36 16.89
C PRO A 78 3.80 9.43 17.90
N GLY A 79 4.77 9.10 18.75
CA GLY A 79 5.29 9.97 19.77
C GLY A 79 5.60 11.31 19.10
N ASP A 80 4.87 12.32 19.56
CA ASP A 80 5.09 13.76 19.39
C ASP A 80 5.87 14.16 18.10
N PRO A 81 5.24 14.82 17.10
CA PRO A 81 5.94 15.31 15.90
C PRO A 81 6.95 16.46 16.18
N GLY A 82 7.46 16.60 17.40
CA GLY A 82 8.38 17.64 17.85
C GLY A 82 9.88 17.35 17.64
N ASP A 83 10.29 16.11 17.36
CA ASP A 83 11.71 15.73 17.25
C ASP A 83 12.21 15.69 15.77
N PHE A 84 11.98 16.77 15.04
CA PHE A 84 12.77 17.08 13.84
C PHE A 84 13.87 18.06 14.25
N ASP A 85 14.95 17.54 14.84
CA ASP A 85 16.14 18.32 15.21
C ASP A 85 16.78 18.93 13.94
N LEU A 86 16.38 20.17 13.60
CA LEU A 86 16.93 20.97 12.51
C LEU A 86 18.19 21.76 12.93
N ASP A 87 18.85 21.42 14.04
CA ASP A 87 20.05 22.13 14.51
C ASP A 87 21.36 21.66 13.86
N GLY A 88 21.31 20.76 12.87
CA GLY A 88 22.49 20.17 12.23
C GLY A 88 22.85 20.68 10.83
N MET A 89 22.10 21.62 10.23
CA MET A 89 22.36 22.05 8.86
C MET A 89 23.37 23.20 8.80
N GLU A 90 24.64 22.87 9.01
CA GLU A 90 25.77 23.76 8.72
C GLU A 90 25.76 24.07 7.21
N ARG A 91 25.33 25.29 6.89
CA ARG A 91 25.33 25.84 5.55
C ARG A 91 26.78 26.11 5.15
N GLY A 92 27.42 25.13 4.52
CA GLY A 92 28.76 25.27 3.94
C GLY A 92 28.77 26.38 2.89
N GLU A 93 29.43 27.49 3.24
CA GLU A 93 29.83 28.54 2.31
C GLU A 93 31.21 28.16 1.73
N GLU A 94 31.28 27.93 0.42
CA GLU A 94 32.45 28.27 -0.41
C GLU A 94 32.10 28.39 -1.90
#